data_AF-A0A1E3GX98-F1
#
_entry.id   AF-A0A1E3GX98-F1
#
_cell.length_a   1.000
_cell.length_b   1.000
_cell.length_c   1.000
_cell.angle_alpha   90.00
_cell.angle_beta   90.00
_cell.angle_gamma   90.00
#
_symmetry.space_group_name_H-M   'P 1'
#
loop_
_entity.id
_entity.type
_entity.pdbx_description
1 polymer ?
#
loop_
_entity_poly.entity_id
_entity_poly.type
_entity_poly.pdbx_seq_one_letter_code
_entity_poly.pdbx_strand_id
1 'polypeptide(L)'
;MRVLLINDTGLQPHPGCQAVQAGLRRFLKARGIALTGSLYTNELKKIRRRPREAAIEFLGKSIQGEMIRASDAIVINGEGTFHHGRCDEYLALVAFAKAAGKAVYFVNALVEDYPAALDMLRSCDGISVRDRTSAAYLADNGIEAVLRPDAFVWAPFAALDLPVVPFVETIVTDWHREVADVSGVAIHGFLERHWGRTWFHAFDSARNGAAYPFLLAMMRTGGQLLTARYHGAVAAVMAGRPVALLPSNSHKMAAFAEEHVGLDALVGADERPERALARMAEREADFAAAGRKLRRLATRLDQHPLAGLLARPSRPASADAGLVLRRLQDTLKRGPEAAPARVVEDALLHGRLSKDDRAAVLKAAAKAKLLTGGLIEAIGVAADAGDGDAVAVLAQIQADHGLETYPATATAAAVSPPEAGANRAPKPTFPQALTQAPKPAPGRRRLPRPRLP
;
A
#
# COMPACT_ATOMS: atom_id res chain seq x y z
N MET A 1 -22.40 -5.68 -6.12
CA MET A 1 -21.94 -5.22 -4.81
C MET A 1 -21.02 -4.02 -4.98
N ARG A 2 -21.19 -3.00 -4.16
CA ARG A 2 -20.43 -1.75 -4.10
C ARG A 2 -19.65 -1.67 -2.80
N VAL A 3 -18.35 -1.46 -2.89
CA VAL A 3 -17.44 -1.44 -1.75
C VAL A 3 -16.73 -0.10 -1.65
N LEU A 4 -16.65 0.42 -0.44
CA LEU A 4 -15.74 1.52 -0.09
C LEU A 4 -14.47 0.93 0.54
N LEU A 5 -13.30 1.27 0.00
CA LEU A 5 -12.01 0.86 0.57
C LEU A 5 -11.55 1.87 1.62
N ILE A 6 -11.11 1.38 2.77
CA ILE A 6 -10.75 2.17 3.94
C ILE A 6 -9.30 1.85 4.32
N ASN A 7 -8.59 2.84 4.84
CA ASN A 7 -7.14 2.79 5.07
C ASN A 7 -6.38 2.53 3.75
N ASP A 8 -6.77 3.27 2.72
CA ASP A 8 -6.05 3.26 1.45
C ASP A 8 -4.70 3.97 1.64
N THR A 9 -3.63 3.18 1.56
CA THR A 9 -2.24 3.61 1.70
C THR A 9 -1.57 3.88 0.36
N GLY A 10 -2.31 3.85 -0.76
CA GLY A 10 -1.77 3.90 -2.13
C GLY A 10 -1.23 5.27 -2.54
N LEU A 11 -1.57 6.32 -1.80
CA LEU A 11 -0.99 7.66 -1.98
C LEU A 11 0.23 7.91 -1.09
N GLN A 12 0.56 6.98 -0.20
CA GLN A 12 1.81 7.07 0.52
C GLN A 12 2.95 6.76 -0.47
N PRO A 13 4.06 7.51 -0.42
CA PRO A 13 5.22 7.26 -1.28
C PRO A 13 6.01 6.04 -0.78
N HIS A 14 5.30 4.91 -0.63
CA HIS A 14 5.81 3.67 -0.09
C HIS A 14 5.43 2.53 -1.05
N PRO A 15 6.39 2.00 -1.85
CA PRO A 15 6.07 1.08 -2.93
C PRO A 15 5.40 -0.21 -2.43
N GLY A 16 5.74 -0.64 -1.21
CA GLY A 16 5.05 -1.75 -0.56
C GLY A 16 3.56 -1.51 -0.31
N CYS A 17 3.18 -0.31 0.13
CA CYS A 17 1.79 0.05 0.41
C CYS A 17 1.01 0.15 -0.90
N GLN A 18 1.62 0.73 -1.93
CA GLN A 18 1.04 0.84 -3.26
C GLN A 18 0.76 -0.53 -3.89
N ALA A 19 1.71 -1.47 -3.77
CA ALA A 19 1.51 -2.84 -4.23
C ALA A 19 0.34 -3.54 -3.49
N VAL A 20 0.22 -3.37 -2.16
CA VAL A 20 -0.92 -3.88 -1.39
C VAL A 20 -2.25 -3.36 -1.97
N GLN A 21 -2.38 -2.05 -2.16
CA GLN A 21 -3.61 -1.46 -2.68
C GLN A 21 -3.91 -1.91 -4.11
N ALA A 22 -2.87 -2.01 -4.96
CA ALA A 22 -3.01 -2.52 -6.32
C ALA A 22 -3.50 -3.98 -6.33
N GLY A 23 -3.00 -4.82 -5.42
CA GLY A 23 -3.46 -6.20 -5.23
C GLY A 23 -4.93 -6.27 -4.81
N LEU A 24 -5.32 -5.50 -3.79
CA LEU A 24 -6.72 -5.42 -3.34
C LEU A 24 -7.67 -4.96 -4.46
N ARG A 25 -7.32 -3.89 -5.17
CA ARG A 25 -8.12 -3.33 -6.28
C ARG A 25 -8.22 -4.31 -7.45
N ARG A 26 -7.13 -5.00 -7.79
CA ARG A 26 -7.12 -6.05 -8.81
C ARG A 26 -8.10 -7.16 -8.47
N PHE A 27 -8.12 -7.62 -7.22
CA PHE A 27 -9.07 -8.65 -6.79
C PHE A 27 -10.53 -8.18 -6.93
N LEU A 28 -10.85 -6.98 -6.43
CA LEU A 28 -12.20 -6.42 -6.52
C LEU A 28 -12.67 -6.33 -7.98
N LYS A 29 -11.81 -5.81 -8.86
CA LYS A 29 -12.07 -5.72 -10.31
C LYS A 29 -12.30 -7.11 -10.92
N ALA A 30 -11.44 -8.09 -10.61
CA ALA A 30 -11.54 -9.45 -11.13
C ALA A 30 -12.82 -10.19 -10.71
N ARG A 31 -13.47 -9.74 -9.63
CA ARG A 31 -14.75 -10.29 -9.14
C ARG A 31 -15.97 -9.46 -9.55
N GLY A 32 -15.80 -8.42 -10.38
CA GLY A 32 -16.89 -7.53 -10.77
C GLY A 32 -17.48 -6.73 -9.59
N ILE A 33 -16.70 -6.54 -8.52
CA ILE A 33 -17.11 -5.76 -7.35
C ILE A 33 -16.74 -4.30 -7.62
N ALA A 34 -17.75 -3.43 -7.60
CA ALA A 34 -17.56 -2.01 -7.89
C ALA A 34 -16.93 -1.31 -6.68
N LEU A 35 -15.76 -0.70 -6.86
CA LEU A 35 -15.17 0.18 -5.88
C LEU A 35 -15.84 1.56 -6.01
N THR A 36 -16.56 2.02 -4.98
CA THR A 36 -17.26 3.32 -4.99
C THR A 36 -16.37 4.49 -4.59
N GLY A 37 -15.17 4.20 -4.10
CA GLY A 37 -14.14 5.17 -3.71
C GLY A 37 -13.20 4.58 -2.67
N SER A 38 -12.30 5.42 -2.18
CA SER A 38 -11.39 5.11 -1.08
C SER A 38 -11.39 6.20 -0.01
N LEU A 39 -11.18 5.81 1.26
CA LEU A 39 -10.75 6.71 2.33
C LEU A 39 -9.28 6.45 2.64
N TYR A 40 -8.44 7.45 2.38
CA TYR A 40 -7.01 7.39 2.58
C TYR A 40 -6.65 7.58 4.06
N THR A 41 -5.53 7.00 4.50
CA THR A 41 -5.11 6.98 5.93
C THR A 41 -5.11 8.36 6.60
N ASN A 42 -4.82 9.43 5.84
CA ASN A 42 -4.74 10.78 6.38
C ASN A 42 -6.09 11.52 6.46
N GLU A 43 -7.15 11.01 5.83
CA GLU A 43 -8.45 11.68 5.78
C GLU A 43 -9.25 11.53 7.09
N LEU A 44 -8.92 10.51 7.88
CA LEU A 44 -9.53 10.27 9.20
C LEU A 44 -8.83 11.04 10.34
N LYS A 45 -7.81 11.85 10.04
CA LYS A 45 -7.08 12.65 11.05
C LYS A 45 -8.00 13.54 11.89
N LYS A 46 -9.09 14.06 11.30
CA LYS A 46 -10.05 14.94 11.99
C LYS A 46 -10.83 14.22 13.10
N ILE A 47 -10.91 12.90 13.07
CA ILE A 47 -11.61 12.09 14.08
C ILE A 47 -10.67 11.30 15.01
N ARG A 48 -9.40 11.11 14.64
CA ARG A 48 -8.39 10.36 15.43
C ARG A 48 -8.28 10.74 16.91
N ARG A 49 -8.51 12.01 17.26
CA ARG A 49 -8.37 12.51 18.64
C ARG A 49 -9.70 12.82 19.33
N ARG A 50 -10.82 12.48 18.68
CA ARG A 50 -12.15 12.74 19.26
C ARG A 50 -12.55 11.55 20.13
N PRO A 51 -13.32 11.78 21.21
CA PRO A 51 -14.10 10.72 21.84
C PRO A 51 -14.93 9.98 20.80
N ARG A 52 -15.16 8.68 21.01
CA ARG A 52 -15.79 7.79 20.02
C ARG A 52 -17.15 8.31 19.57
N GLU A 53 -17.97 8.81 20.49
CA GLU A 53 -19.32 9.33 20.25
C GLU A 53 -19.25 10.57 19.36
N ALA A 54 -18.34 11.50 19.66
CA ALA A 54 -18.13 12.71 18.87
C ALA A 54 -17.54 12.41 17.47
N ALA A 55 -16.73 11.35 17.35
CA ALA A 55 -16.25 10.87 16.06
C ALA A 55 -17.39 10.27 15.22
N ILE A 56 -18.28 9.48 15.81
CA ILE A 56 -19.48 8.92 15.17
C ILE A 56 -20.42 10.05 14.71
N GLU A 57 -20.68 11.04 15.56
CA GLU A 57 -21.52 12.20 15.21
C GLU A 57 -20.92 12.99 14.04
N PHE A 58 -19.60 13.24 14.08
CA PHE A 58 -18.88 13.88 12.99
C PHE A 58 -19.04 13.08 11.69
N LEU A 59 -18.84 11.76 11.74
CA LEU A 59 -19.03 10.89 10.58
C LEU A 59 -20.43 11.05 10.01
N GLY A 60 -21.46 11.08 10.85
CA GLY A 60 -22.86 11.26 10.45
C GLY A 60 -23.12 12.49 9.56
N LYS A 61 -22.37 13.58 9.77
CA LYS A 61 -22.48 14.86 9.05
C LYS A 61 -21.41 15.06 7.97
N SER A 62 -20.50 14.09 7.82
CA SER A 62 -19.33 14.20 6.95
C SER A 62 -19.52 13.52 5.59
N ILE A 63 -18.70 13.91 4.62
CA ILE A 63 -18.62 13.23 3.32
C ILE A 63 -18.22 11.75 3.50
N GLN A 64 -17.35 11.43 4.46
CA GLN A 64 -16.95 10.06 4.77
C GLN A 64 -18.15 9.20 5.19
N GLY A 65 -19.01 9.72 6.07
CA GLY A 65 -20.21 9.00 6.48
C GLY A 65 -21.23 8.83 5.36
N GLU A 66 -21.34 9.81 4.46
CA GLU A 66 -22.14 9.63 3.25
C GLU A 66 -21.55 8.57 2.30
N MET A 67 -20.22 8.50 2.14
CA MET A 67 -19.58 7.45 1.33
C MET A 67 -19.86 6.05 1.89
N ILE A 68 -19.81 5.91 3.22
CA ILE A 68 -20.16 4.67 3.93
C ILE A 68 -21.64 4.32 3.67
N ARG A 69 -22.56 5.27 3.85
CA ARG A 69 -24.00 5.07 3.60
C ARG A 69 -24.31 4.71 2.14
N ALA A 70 -23.57 5.28 1.20
CA ALA A 70 -23.75 5.03 -0.23
C ALA A 70 -23.19 3.67 -0.69
N SER A 71 -22.44 2.95 0.15
CA SER A 71 -21.83 1.65 -0.20
C SER A 71 -22.64 0.48 0.34
N ASP A 72 -22.43 -0.72 -0.20
CA ASP A 72 -23.09 -1.93 0.28
C ASP A 72 -22.28 -2.55 1.43
N ALA A 73 -20.95 -2.42 1.33
CA ALA A 73 -20.01 -2.79 2.38
C ALA A 73 -18.82 -1.83 2.42
N ILE A 74 -18.06 -1.91 3.50
CA ILE A 74 -16.72 -1.32 3.60
C ILE A 74 -15.67 -2.43 3.72
N VAL A 75 -14.51 -2.22 3.12
CA VAL A 75 -13.32 -3.07 3.25
C VAL A 75 -12.23 -2.23 3.88
N ILE A 76 -11.72 -2.65 5.03
CA ILE A 76 -10.65 -1.96 5.76
C ILE A 76 -9.36 -2.76 5.57
N ASN A 77 -8.34 -2.14 4.98
CA ASN A 77 -7.00 -2.71 4.90
C ASN A 77 -6.32 -2.56 6.27
N GLY A 78 -6.10 -3.66 6.99
CA GLY A 78 -5.44 -3.64 8.31
C GLY A 78 -3.93 -3.39 8.23
N GLU A 79 -3.28 -3.89 7.17
CA GLU A 79 -1.84 -3.85 6.90
C GLU A 79 -0.98 -3.90 8.17
N GLY A 80 -0.28 -2.81 8.52
CA GLY A 80 0.48 -2.67 9.77
C GLY A 80 -0.05 -1.55 10.67
N THR A 81 -1.34 -1.22 10.56
CA THR A 81 -1.94 -0.06 11.21
C THR A 81 -2.46 -0.35 12.63
N PHE A 82 -2.85 -1.60 12.91
CA PHE A 82 -3.55 -2.00 14.13
C PHE A 82 -2.64 -2.73 15.12
N HIS A 83 -1.71 -1.98 15.71
CA HIS A 83 -0.82 -2.52 16.74
C HIS A 83 -0.58 -1.51 17.87
N HIS A 84 -0.46 -1.99 19.11
CA HIS A 84 -0.14 -1.18 20.30
C HIS A 84 -1.06 0.04 20.51
N GLY A 85 -2.38 -0.15 20.46
CA GLY A 85 -3.32 0.93 20.79
C GLY A 85 -3.46 2.01 19.70
N ARG A 86 -3.12 1.72 18.45
CA ARG A 86 -3.13 2.71 17.37
C ARG A 86 -4.39 2.64 16.54
N CYS A 87 -4.87 3.82 16.17
CA CYS A 87 -5.89 4.07 15.15
C CYS A 87 -7.34 3.88 15.61
N ASP A 88 -7.65 4.44 16.78
CA ASP A 88 -9.00 4.52 17.35
C ASP A 88 -10.03 5.16 16.40
N GLU A 89 -9.60 5.97 15.42
CA GLU A 89 -10.48 6.48 14.36
C GLU A 89 -11.27 5.37 13.64
N TYR A 90 -10.68 4.19 13.47
CA TYR A 90 -11.35 3.07 12.83
C TYR A 90 -12.41 2.41 13.72
N LEU A 91 -12.29 2.53 15.05
CA LEU A 91 -13.31 2.03 15.99
C LEU A 91 -14.62 2.81 15.84
N ALA A 92 -14.52 4.13 15.72
CA ALA A 92 -15.66 4.99 15.44
C ALA A 92 -16.23 4.74 14.03
N LEU A 93 -15.36 4.56 13.04
CA LEU A 93 -15.77 4.28 11.66
C LEU A 93 -16.55 2.96 11.54
N VAL A 94 -16.06 1.89 12.15
CA VAL A 94 -16.74 0.59 12.13
C VAL A 94 -18.07 0.68 12.88
N ALA A 95 -18.11 1.31 14.06
CA ALA A 95 -19.35 1.52 14.79
C ALA A 95 -20.40 2.25 13.94
N PHE A 96 -19.99 3.33 13.27
CA PHE A 96 -20.84 4.09 12.37
C PHE A 96 -21.33 3.24 11.18
N ALA A 97 -20.45 2.46 10.55
CA ALA A 97 -20.80 1.59 9.44
C ALA A 97 -21.79 0.49 9.84
N LYS A 98 -21.60 -0.15 11.01
CA LYS A 98 -22.53 -1.15 11.55
C LYS A 98 -23.88 -0.53 11.89
N ALA A 99 -23.90 0.66 12.51
CA ALA A 99 -25.15 1.39 12.78
C ALA A 99 -25.90 1.77 11.49
N ALA A 100 -25.18 1.99 10.39
CA ALA A 100 -25.75 2.21 9.06
C ALA A 100 -26.12 0.91 8.31
N GLY A 101 -26.08 -0.25 8.97
CA GLY A 101 -26.45 -1.54 8.41
C GLY A 101 -25.48 -2.05 7.33
N LYS A 102 -24.22 -1.61 7.34
CA LYS A 102 -23.22 -2.00 6.33
C LYS A 102 -22.46 -3.23 6.77
N ALA A 103 -22.13 -4.09 5.79
CA ALA A 103 -21.14 -5.13 6.02
C ALA A 103 -19.74 -4.51 6.15
N VAL A 104 -18.95 -5.04 7.07
CA VAL A 104 -17.61 -4.56 7.39
C VAL A 104 -16.64 -5.71 7.30
N TYR A 105 -15.66 -5.59 6.41
CA TYR A 105 -14.61 -6.58 6.22
C TYR A 105 -13.25 -6.01 6.62
N PHE A 106 -12.54 -6.69 7.50
CA PHE A 106 -11.22 -6.29 7.98
C PHE A 106 -10.16 -7.23 7.40
N VAL A 107 -9.36 -6.76 6.45
CA VAL A 107 -8.54 -7.64 5.60
C VAL A 107 -7.08 -7.28 5.58
N ASN A 108 -6.24 -8.22 5.13
CA ASN A 108 -4.79 -8.04 5.01
C ASN A 108 -4.17 -7.51 6.32
N ALA A 109 -4.67 -7.97 7.47
CA ALA A 109 -4.38 -7.34 8.74
C ALA A 109 -3.19 -7.98 9.48
N LEU A 110 -2.38 -7.14 10.10
CA LEU A 110 -1.58 -7.48 11.27
C LEU A 110 -2.27 -6.93 12.51
N VAL A 111 -2.42 -7.77 13.53
CA VAL A 111 -3.02 -7.39 14.81
C VAL A 111 -2.07 -7.81 15.93
N GLU A 112 -1.68 -6.85 16.76
CA GLU A 112 -0.75 -7.07 17.87
C GLU A 112 -1.11 -6.18 19.05
N ASP A 113 -1.31 -6.79 20.23
CA ASP A 113 -1.50 -6.11 21.51
C ASP A 113 -2.45 -4.89 21.42
N TYR A 114 -3.70 -5.17 21.04
CA TYR A 114 -4.71 -4.12 20.91
C TYR A 114 -6.08 -4.49 21.52
N PRO A 115 -6.16 -4.63 22.87
CA PRO A 115 -7.40 -5.02 23.56
C PRO A 115 -8.61 -4.13 23.23
N ALA A 116 -8.41 -2.82 23.10
CA ALA A 116 -9.49 -1.87 22.81
C ALA A 116 -10.15 -2.07 21.43
N ALA A 117 -9.48 -2.77 20.49
CA ALA A 117 -10.03 -3.06 19.18
C ALA A 117 -10.85 -4.36 19.11
N LEU A 118 -10.80 -5.22 20.14
CA LEU A 118 -11.40 -6.56 20.08
C LEU A 118 -12.92 -6.53 19.86
N ASP A 119 -13.64 -5.63 20.53
CA ASP A 119 -15.10 -5.50 20.34
C ASP A 119 -15.45 -5.02 18.93
N MET A 120 -14.64 -4.13 18.37
CA MET A 120 -14.80 -3.69 16.99
C MET A 120 -14.55 -4.85 16.03
N LEU A 121 -13.48 -5.61 16.23
CA LEU A 121 -13.14 -6.75 15.40
C LEU A 121 -14.23 -7.84 15.45
N ARG A 122 -14.77 -8.15 16.64
CA ARG A 122 -15.92 -9.07 16.79
C ARG A 122 -17.15 -8.65 15.99
N SER A 123 -17.33 -7.34 15.76
CA SER A 123 -18.46 -6.82 15.01
C SER A 123 -18.28 -6.90 13.48
N CYS A 124 -17.07 -7.17 12.99
CA CYS A 124 -16.79 -7.33 11.57
C CYS A 124 -17.47 -8.58 11.02
N ASP A 125 -17.97 -8.49 9.79
CA ASP A 125 -18.65 -9.59 9.09
C ASP A 125 -17.66 -10.58 8.46
N GLY A 126 -16.37 -10.23 8.45
CA GLY A 126 -15.29 -11.11 8.04
C GLY A 126 -13.93 -10.49 8.32
N ILE A 127 -13.00 -11.32 8.77
CA ILE A 127 -11.62 -10.93 9.08
C ILE A 127 -10.65 -11.82 8.34
N SER A 128 -9.63 -11.23 7.71
CA SER A 128 -8.45 -11.96 7.25
C SER A 128 -7.17 -11.32 7.78
N VAL A 129 -6.29 -12.14 8.33
CA VAL A 129 -4.97 -11.72 8.82
C VAL A 129 -3.87 -12.29 7.93
N ARG A 130 -2.72 -11.60 7.89
CA ARG A 130 -1.62 -11.93 6.99
C ARG A 130 -0.49 -12.78 7.57
N ASP A 131 -0.61 -13.13 8.85
CA ASP A 131 0.40 -13.88 9.57
C ASP A 131 -0.21 -14.71 10.70
N ARG A 132 0.50 -15.78 11.08
CA ARG A 132 0.04 -16.75 12.09
C ARG A 132 -0.05 -16.17 13.48
N THR A 133 0.83 -15.23 13.83
CA THR A 133 0.84 -14.61 15.16
C THR A 133 -0.42 -13.77 15.39
N SER A 134 -0.83 -12.98 14.41
CA SER A 134 -2.09 -12.25 14.40
C SER A 134 -3.30 -13.19 14.44
N ALA A 135 -3.25 -14.31 13.71
CA ALA A 135 -4.31 -15.32 13.74
C ALA A 135 -4.47 -15.95 15.13
N ALA A 136 -3.36 -16.34 15.75
CA ALA A 136 -3.34 -16.88 17.11
C ALA A 136 -3.86 -15.85 18.12
N TYR A 137 -3.39 -14.60 18.05
CA TYR A 137 -3.87 -13.53 18.91
C TYR A 137 -5.39 -13.34 18.83
N LEU A 138 -5.97 -13.37 17.63
CA LEU A 138 -7.43 -13.25 17.47
C LEU A 138 -8.16 -14.49 18.00
N ALA A 139 -7.65 -15.69 17.72
CA ALA A 139 -8.22 -16.94 18.22
C ALA A 139 -8.24 -17.00 19.76
N ASP A 140 -7.15 -16.59 20.42
CA ASP A 140 -7.04 -16.50 21.88
C ASP A 140 -8.05 -15.51 22.49
N ASN A 141 -8.55 -14.57 21.68
CA ASN A 141 -9.57 -13.60 22.07
C ASN A 141 -10.99 -13.96 21.59
N GLY A 142 -11.18 -15.18 21.10
CA GLY A 142 -12.47 -15.70 20.63
C GLY A 142 -12.96 -15.06 19.32
N ILE A 143 -12.05 -14.60 18.48
CA ILE A 143 -12.34 -13.94 17.20
C ILE A 143 -11.89 -14.84 16.06
N GLU A 144 -12.83 -15.26 15.22
CA GLU A 144 -12.52 -16.02 14.01
C GLU A 144 -11.88 -15.12 12.95
N ALA A 145 -10.72 -15.53 12.44
CA ALA A 145 -10.04 -14.86 11.34
C ALA A 145 -9.46 -15.88 10.37
N VAL A 146 -9.51 -15.56 9.08
CA VAL A 146 -8.94 -16.40 8.03
C VAL A 146 -7.49 -15.98 7.79
N LEU A 147 -6.55 -16.91 7.97
CA LEU A 147 -5.15 -16.69 7.59
C LEU A 147 -5.01 -16.68 6.06
N ARG A 148 -4.51 -15.58 5.49
CA ARG A 148 -4.28 -15.40 4.05
C ARG A 148 -2.94 -14.72 3.81
N PRO A 149 -2.24 -14.96 2.69
CA PRO A 149 -1.04 -14.18 2.36
C PRO A 149 -1.34 -12.69 2.22
N ASP A 150 -0.30 -11.85 2.36
CA ASP A 150 -0.42 -10.42 2.17
C ASP A 150 -0.91 -10.05 0.75
N ALA A 151 -1.81 -9.06 0.64
CA ALA A 151 -2.37 -8.60 -0.63
C ALA A 151 -1.32 -8.13 -1.64
N PHE A 152 -0.13 -7.73 -1.19
CA PHE A 152 1.07 -7.44 -1.99
C PHE A 152 1.34 -8.53 -3.02
N VAL A 153 1.11 -9.81 -2.67
CA VAL A 153 1.36 -10.96 -3.54
C VAL A 153 0.56 -10.89 -4.86
N TRP A 154 -0.60 -10.23 -4.86
CA TRP A 154 -1.46 -10.11 -6.06
C TRP A 154 -1.24 -8.82 -6.86
N ALA A 155 -0.31 -7.96 -6.44
CA ALA A 155 -0.05 -6.72 -7.14
C ALA A 155 0.42 -6.97 -8.60
N PRO A 156 0.09 -6.08 -9.54
CA PRO A 156 0.54 -6.18 -10.92
C PRO A 156 1.99 -5.71 -11.03
N PHE A 157 2.94 -6.62 -10.82
CA PHE A 157 4.36 -6.35 -11.05
C PHE A 157 4.71 -6.50 -12.53
N ALA A 158 5.71 -5.74 -12.97
CA ALA A 158 6.36 -5.89 -14.25
C ALA A 158 7.15 -7.21 -14.32
N ALA A 159 7.57 -7.58 -15.53
CA ALA A 159 8.31 -8.82 -15.75
C ALA A 159 9.64 -8.83 -14.96
N LEU A 160 9.99 -9.99 -14.40
CA LEU A 160 11.14 -10.14 -13.49
C LEU A 160 12.50 -9.97 -14.17
N ASP A 161 12.55 -10.18 -15.48
CA ASP A 161 13.74 -10.12 -16.32
C ASP A 161 14.02 -8.70 -16.85
N LEU A 162 13.19 -7.71 -16.50
CA LEU A 162 13.47 -6.32 -16.82
C LEU A 162 14.75 -5.85 -16.12
N PRO A 163 15.74 -5.31 -16.85
CA PRO A 163 16.96 -4.77 -16.27
C PRO A 163 16.67 -3.37 -15.68
N VAL A 164 16.15 -3.32 -14.45
CA VAL A 164 15.71 -2.05 -13.84
C VAL A 164 16.85 -1.30 -13.15
N VAL A 165 17.84 -2.01 -12.61
CA VAL A 165 19.03 -1.39 -12.00
C VAL A 165 20.33 -2.07 -12.42
N PRO A 166 21.47 -1.34 -12.33
CA PRO A 166 22.78 -1.97 -12.42
C PRO A 166 22.89 -3.13 -11.45
N PHE A 167 23.56 -4.21 -11.86
CA PHE A 167 23.83 -5.33 -10.98
C PHE A 167 24.62 -4.85 -9.77
N VAL A 168 24.05 -5.05 -8.58
CA VAL A 168 24.69 -4.74 -7.29
C VAL A 168 24.67 -5.98 -6.42
N GLU A 169 25.68 -6.11 -5.56
CA GLU A 169 25.77 -7.28 -4.69
C GLU A 169 24.65 -7.29 -3.66
N THR A 170 24.38 -6.16 -3.02
CA THR A 170 23.38 -6.07 -1.94
C THR A 170 22.48 -4.85 -2.12
N ILE A 171 21.18 -5.09 -2.10
CA ILE A 171 20.18 -4.04 -1.96
C ILE A 171 19.93 -3.85 -0.46
N VAL A 172 19.84 -2.59 -0.03
CA VAL A 172 19.56 -2.24 1.37
C VAL A 172 18.35 -1.33 1.40
N THR A 173 17.33 -1.66 2.19
CA THR A 173 16.19 -0.74 2.40
C THR A 173 16.42 0.15 3.60
N ASP A 174 15.55 1.15 3.76
CA ASP A 174 15.44 1.93 4.99
C ASP A 174 14.75 1.12 6.12
N TRP A 175 14.43 1.80 7.23
CA TRP A 175 13.84 1.21 8.44
C TRP A 175 12.75 2.10 9.03
N HIS A 176 11.94 1.53 9.92
CA HIS A 176 10.97 2.33 10.67
C HIS A 176 11.67 3.11 11.79
N ARG A 177 11.30 4.38 11.98
CA ARG A 177 11.91 5.28 13.00
C ARG A 177 11.92 4.74 14.44
N GLU A 178 11.01 3.84 14.77
CA GLU A 178 10.89 3.24 16.12
C GLU A 178 11.95 2.17 16.42
N VAL A 179 12.68 1.72 15.40
CA VAL A 179 13.80 0.79 15.54
C VAL A 179 15.10 1.41 14.99
N ALA A 180 15.20 2.73 15.00
CA ALA A 180 16.37 3.44 14.48
C ALA A 180 17.66 3.16 15.29
N ASP A 181 17.53 2.92 16.60
CA ASP A 181 18.63 2.59 17.50
C ASP A 181 19.18 1.16 17.32
N VAL A 182 18.44 0.30 16.62
CA VAL A 182 18.86 -1.08 16.32
C VAL A 182 19.09 -1.23 14.81
N SER A 183 18.00 -1.27 14.04
CA SER A 183 18.05 -1.51 12.60
C SER A 183 18.68 -0.34 11.83
N GLY A 184 18.44 0.90 12.28
CA GLY A 184 19.06 2.08 11.68
C GLY A 184 20.58 2.09 11.85
N VAL A 185 21.07 1.82 13.07
CA VAL A 185 22.51 1.70 13.36
C VAL A 185 23.14 0.58 12.53
N ALA A 186 22.50 -0.60 12.46
CA ALA A 186 23.00 -1.72 11.68
C ALA A 186 23.09 -1.39 10.18
N ILE A 187 22.04 -0.78 9.61
CA ILE A 187 21.99 -0.39 8.19
C ILE A 187 23.04 0.70 7.89
N HIS A 188 23.14 1.73 8.73
CA HIS A 188 24.14 2.79 8.54
C HIS A 188 25.56 2.23 8.56
N GLY A 189 25.90 1.45 9.58
CA GLY A 189 27.23 0.84 9.68
C GLY A 189 27.55 -0.07 8.49
N PHE A 190 26.55 -0.81 8.00
CA PHE A 190 26.71 -1.64 6.80
C PHE A 190 26.96 -0.79 5.55
N LEU A 191 26.14 0.24 5.31
CA LEU A 191 26.28 1.13 4.14
C LEU A 191 27.63 1.85 4.11
N GLU A 192 28.16 2.25 5.27
CA GLU A 192 29.47 2.90 5.35
C GLU A 192 30.63 1.99 4.95
N ARG A 193 30.55 0.70 5.30
CA ARG A 193 31.60 -0.30 4.99
C ARG A 193 31.51 -0.86 3.58
N HIS A 194 30.31 -0.92 3.01
CA HIS A 194 30.03 -1.52 1.69
C HIS A 194 29.62 -0.48 0.66
N TRP A 195 30.12 0.74 0.81
CA TRP A 195 29.90 1.82 -0.16
C TRP A 195 30.39 1.39 -1.55
N GLY A 196 29.56 1.61 -2.57
CA GLY A 196 29.85 1.25 -3.97
C GLY A 196 29.55 -0.20 -4.36
N ARG A 197 29.28 -1.09 -3.39
CA ARG A 197 28.79 -2.47 -3.63
C ARG A 197 27.31 -2.65 -3.27
N THR A 198 26.72 -1.59 -2.72
CA THR A 198 25.35 -1.57 -2.21
C THR A 198 24.50 -0.58 -2.96
N TRP A 199 23.22 -0.90 -3.11
CA TRP A 199 22.21 0.07 -3.54
C TRP A 199 21.20 0.31 -2.43
N PHE A 200 21.09 1.57 -1.99
CA PHE A 200 20.13 1.95 -0.97
C PHE A 200 18.78 2.34 -1.59
N HIS A 201 17.76 1.52 -1.37
CA HIS A 201 16.40 1.73 -1.85
C HIS A 201 15.46 2.04 -0.68
N ALA A 202 15.35 3.32 -0.33
CA ALA A 202 14.46 3.77 0.75
C ALA A 202 12.98 3.59 0.36
N PHE A 203 12.23 2.80 1.13
CA PHE A 203 10.80 2.63 0.88
C PHE A 203 10.01 3.86 1.32
N ASP A 204 10.45 4.63 2.32
CA ASP A 204 9.79 5.86 2.75
C ASP A 204 10.37 7.08 2.01
N SER A 205 10.22 7.10 0.69
CA SER A 205 10.75 8.16 -0.16
C SER A 205 9.82 8.48 -1.31
N ALA A 206 9.47 9.75 -1.47
CA ALA A 206 8.70 10.28 -2.60
C ALA A 206 9.24 9.83 -3.95
N ARG A 207 10.57 9.71 -4.08
CA ARG A 207 11.23 9.29 -5.32
C ARG A 207 10.94 7.84 -5.69
N ASN A 208 10.69 6.98 -4.70
CA ASN A 208 10.58 5.53 -4.89
C ASN A 208 9.14 5.03 -4.92
N GLY A 209 8.13 5.88 -4.65
CA GLY A 209 6.72 5.46 -4.75
C GLY A 209 6.35 4.95 -6.16
N ALA A 210 6.84 5.60 -7.21
CA ALA A 210 6.58 5.14 -8.58
C ALA A 210 7.25 3.79 -8.92
N ALA A 211 8.14 3.27 -8.07
CA ALA A 211 8.92 2.07 -8.35
C ALA A 211 8.18 0.76 -8.08
N TYR A 212 7.00 0.77 -7.45
CA TYR A 212 6.33 -0.47 -7.04
C TYR A 212 6.13 -1.50 -8.17
N PRO A 213 5.76 -1.12 -9.43
CA PRO A 213 5.57 -2.10 -10.49
C PRO A 213 6.88 -2.85 -10.79
N PHE A 214 8.01 -2.18 -10.63
CA PHE A 214 9.34 -2.71 -10.93
C PHE A 214 10.03 -3.37 -9.75
N LEU A 215 9.41 -3.35 -8.57
CA LEU A 215 10.07 -3.74 -7.32
C LEU A 215 10.61 -5.18 -7.36
N LEU A 216 9.88 -6.13 -7.94
CA LEU A 216 10.38 -7.51 -8.04
C LEU A 216 11.54 -7.65 -9.03
N ALA A 217 11.51 -6.93 -10.15
CA ALA A 217 12.61 -6.91 -11.12
C ALA A 217 13.87 -6.27 -10.50
N MET A 218 13.70 -5.16 -9.79
CA MET A 218 14.77 -4.53 -9.01
C MET A 218 15.39 -5.49 -7.99
N MET A 219 14.57 -6.21 -7.23
CA MET A 219 15.07 -7.21 -6.29
C MET A 219 15.79 -8.33 -7.04
N ARG A 220 15.27 -8.78 -8.18
CA ARG A 220 15.88 -9.82 -9.00
C ARG A 220 17.26 -9.42 -9.53
N THR A 221 17.49 -8.16 -9.87
CA THR A 221 18.79 -7.67 -10.34
C THR A 221 19.85 -7.54 -9.23
N GLY A 222 19.44 -7.50 -7.95
CA GLY A 222 20.36 -7.56 -6.82
C GLY A 222 20.79 -8.99 -6.48
N GLY A 223 21.97 -9.14 -5.88
CA GLY A 223 22.43 -10.43 -5.35
C GLY A 223 21.63 -10.88 -4.11
N GLN A 224 21.51 -10.01 -3.11
CA GLN A 224 20.82 -10.26 -1.84
C GLN A 224 20.19 -8.98 -1.27
N LEU A 225 19.32 -9.10 -0.27
CA LEU A 225 18.66 -7.99 0.40
C LEU A 225 18.98 -7.93 1.90
N LEU A 226 19.30 -6.74 2.40
CA LEU A 226 19.26 -6.40 3.83
C LEU A 226 18.10 -5.44 4.08
N THR A 227 17.15 -5.80 4.94
CA THR A 227 15.94 -4.99 5.11
C THR A 227 15.35 -5.01 6.51
N ALA A 228 14.81 -3.87 6.94
CA ALA A 228 13.92 -3.73 8.10
C ALA A 228 12.46 -3.41 7.67
N ARG A 229 12.14 -3.61 6.39
CA ARG A 229 10.84 -3.33 5.78
C ARG A 229 10.19 -4.65 5.36
N TYR A 230 9.00 -4.90 5.91
CA TYR A 230 8.21 -6.10 5.61
C TYR A 230 8.01 -6.30 4.10
N HIS A 231 7.56 -5.28 3.37
CA HIS A 231 7.36 -5.39 1.92
C HIS A 231 8.67 -5.52 1.13
N GLY A 232 9.80 -5.06 1.66
CA GLY A 232 11.12 -5.36 1.10
C GLY A 232 11.41 -6.87 1.17
N ALA A 233 11.15 -7.47 2.34
CA ALA A 233 11.29 -8.91 2.53
C ALA A 233 10.37 -9.72 1.61
N VAL A 234 9.08 -9.38 1.54
CA VAL A 234 8.11 -10.04 0.63
C VAL A 234 8.61 -9.94 -0.82
N ALA A 235 9.05 -8.76 -1.26
CA ALA A 235 9.55 -8.54 -2.62
C ALA A 235 10.80 -9.39 -2.93
N ALA A 236 11.79 -9.44 -2.04
CA ALA A 236 13.00 -10.24 -2.26
C ALA A 236 12.69 -11.73 -2.33
N VAL A 237 11.87 -12.26 -1.41
CA VAL A 237 11.45 -13.66 -1.45
C VAL A 237 10.66 -13.93 -2.74
N MET A 238 9.71 -13.06 -3.11
CA MET A 238 8.99 -13.17 -4.39
C MET A 238 9.90 -13.05 -5.61
N ALA A 239 11.06 -12.41 -5.53
CA ALA A 239 12.08 -12.39 -6.60
C ALA A 239 13.02 -13.62 -6.55
N GLY A 240 12.87 -14.48 -5.54
CA GLY A 240 13.72 -15.64 -5.30
C GLY A 240 15.14 -15.23 -4.90
N ARG A 241 15.29 -14.17 -4.11
CA ARG A 241 16.58 -13.67 -3.63
C ARG A 241 16.75 -13.86 -2.13
N PRO A 242 17.97 -14.20 -1.67
CA PRO A 242 18.31 -14.20 -0.25
C PRO A 242 18.00 -12.88 0.44
N VAL A 243 17.47 -12.96 1.67
CA VAL A 243 17.19 -11.76 2.48
C VAL A 243 17.60 -11.96 3.93
N ALA A 244 18.36 -11.00 4.46
CA ALA A 244 18.62 -10.84 5.89
C ALA A 244 17.65 -9.81 6.47
N LEU A 245 16.92 -10.23 7.51
CA LEU A 245 15.80 -9.50 8.10
C LEU A 245 16.23 -8.83 9.41
N LEU A 246 16.24 -7.51 9.43
CA LEU A 246 16.46 -6.73 10.64
C LEU A 246 15.13 -6.54 11.40
N PRO A 247 15.17 -6.33 12.73
CA PRO A 247 13.99 -6.03 13.52
C PRO A 247 13.17 -4.86 12.95
N SER A 248 11.85 -4.92 13.15
CA SER A 248 10.93 -3.84 12.83
C SER A 248 10.08 -3.48 14.06
N ASN A 249 9.14 -2.55 13.90
CA ASN A 249 8.37 -1.98 15.01
C ASN A 249 7.17 -2.85 15.48
N SER A 250 7.15 -4.12 15.11
CA SER A 250 6.10 -5.11 15.38
C SER A 250 6.67 -6.51 15.09
N HIS A 251 5.91 -7.55 15.41
CA HIS A 251 6.30 -8.94 15.16
C HIS A 251 6.37 -9.34 13.68
N LYS A 252 5.96 -8.47 12.74
CA LYS A 252 5.82 -8.77 11.30
C LYS A 252 7.04 -9.40 10.63
N MET A 253 8.25 -9.01 11.03
CA MET A 253 9.47 -9.57 10.44
C MET A 253 9.71 -11.00 10.92
N ALA A 254 9.47 -11.27 12.21
CA ALA A 254 9.63 -12.61 12.77
C ALA A 254 8.57 -13.57 12.23
N ALA A 255 7.31 -13.14 12.17
CA ALA A 255 6.24 -13.97 11.61
C ALA A 255 6.46 -14.25 10.11
N PHE A 256 6.93 -13.27 9.34
CA PHE A 256 7.31 -13.50 7.95
C PHE A 256 8.46 -14.51 7.82
N ALA A 257 9.48 -14.39 8.66
CA ALA A 257 10.62 -15.29 8.68
C ALA A 257 10.16 -16.73 8.93
N GLU A 258 9.39 -16.94 10.01
CA GLU A 258 8.85 -18.24 10.40
C GLU A 258 8.01 -18.89 9.28
N GLU A 259 7.16 -18.11 8.60
CA GLU A 259 6.23 -18.66 7.62
C GLU A 259 6.88 -19.03 6.27
N HIS A 260 7.93 -18.31 5.88
CA HIS A 260 8.40 -18.36 4.50
C HIS A 260 9.86 -18.76 4.32
N VAL A 261 10.75 -18.42 5.25
CA VAL A 261 12.20 -18.48 5.00
C VAL A 261 13.03 -19.04 6.16
N GLY A 262 12.44 -19.28 7.33
CA GLY A 262 13.14 -19.71 8.54
C GLY A 262 13.55 -18.55 9.44
N LEU A 263 13.52 -18.77 10.76
CA LEU A 263 13.85 -17.75 11.77
C LEU A 263 15.33 -17.33 11.75
N ASP A 264 16.21 -18.17 11.21
CA ASP A 264 17.62 -17.87 10.99
C ASP A 264 17.85 -16.77 9.94
N ALA A 265 16.82 -16.36 9.20
CA ALA A 265 16.85 -15.16 8.36
C ALA A 265 16.82 -13.85 9.17
N LEU A 266 16.42 -13.90 10.45
CA LEU A 266 16.51 -12.75 11.35
C LEU A 266 17.97 -12.50 11.74
N VAL A 267 18.39 -11.24 11.65
CA VAL A 267 19.70 -10.80 12.14
C VAL A 267 19.64 -10.76 13.67
N GLY A 268 20.50 -11.55 14.32
CA GLY A 268 20.61 -11.56 15.78
C GLY A 268 21.02 -10.18 16.35
N ALA A 269 20.67 -9.90 17.60
CA ALA A 269 20.92 -8.60 18.23
C ALA A 269 22.40 -8.16 18.21
N ASP A 270 23.31 -9.13 18.35
CA ASP A 270 24.76 -8.93 18.34
C ASP A 270 25.41 -9.40 17.02
N GLU A 271 24.60 -9.80 16.04
CA GLU A 271 25.08 -10.28 14.75
C GLU A 271 25.36 -9.11 13.81
N ARG A 272 26.54 -9.12 13.18
CA ARG A 272 26.85 -8.19 12.09
C ARG A 272 26.04 -8.55 10.84
N PRO A 273 25.42 -7.59 10.14
CA PRO A 273 24.64 -7.85 8.92
C PRO A 273 25.38 -8.67 7.85
N GLU A 274 26.69 -8.50 7.73
CA GLU A 274 27.54 -9.25 6.80
C GLU A 274 27.48 -10.77 7.05
N ARG A 275 27.48 -11.19 8.31
CA ARG A 275 27.42 -12.60 8.69
C ARG A 275 26.04 -13.19 8.37
N ALA A 276 24.99 -12.43 8.65
CA ALA A 276 23.63 -12.83 8.30
C ALA A 276 23.45 -12.97 6.78
N LEU A 277 23.92 -11.99 6.01
CA LEU A 277 23.87 -12.04 4.55
C LEU A 277 24.65 -13.24 3.97
N ALA A 278 25.86 -13.51 4.47
CA ALA A 278 26.63 -14.69 4.06
C ALA A 278 25.86 -16.00 4.29
N ARG A 279 25.25 -16.16 5.48
CA ARG A 279 24.38 -17.31 5.79
C ARG A 279 23.18 -17.40 4.85
N MET A 280 22.55 -16.27 4.52
CA MET A 280 21.40 -16.27 3.61
C MET A 280 21.78 -16.60 2.17
N ALA A 281 22.97 -16.19 1.72
CA ALA A 281 23.48 -16.52 0.39
C ALA A 281 23.63 -18.04 0.19
N GLU A 282 24.05 -18.77 1.23
CA GLU A 282 24.12 -20.25 1.23
C GLU A 282 22.75 -20.91 1.03
N ARG A 283 21.65 -20.17 1.23
CA ARG A 283 20.26 -20.64 1.16
C ARG A 283 19.52 -20.15 -0.09
N GLU A 284 20.21 -19.70 -1.14
CA GLU A 284 19.57 -19.15 -2.35
C GLU A 284 18.50 -20.09 -2.95
N ALA A 285 18.75 -21.41 -2.96
CA ALA A 285 17.79 -22.40 -3.46
C ALA A 285 16.47 -22.41 -2.67
N ASP A 286 16.52 -22.25 -1.35
CA ASP A 286 15.35 -22.17 -0.46
C ASP A 286 14.53 -20.93 -0.78
N PHE A 287 15.19 -19.76 -0.88
CA PHE A 287 14.54 -18.49 -1.24
C PHE A 287 13.91 -18.56 -2.63
N ALA A 288 14.59 -19.18 -3.60
CA ALA A 288 14.03 -19.39 -4.94
C ALA A 288 12.77 -20.29 -4.91
N ALA A 289 12.76 -21.33 -4.07
CA ALA A 289 11.58 -22.18 -3.87
C ALA A 289 10.42 -21.43 -3.18
N ALA A 290 10.70 -20.69 -2.11
CA ALA A 290 9.73 -19.85 -1.43
C ALA A 290 9.13 -18.79 -2.38
N GLY A 291 9.96 -18.15 -3.20
CA GLY A 291 9.52 -17.21 -4.22
C GLY A 291 8.60 -17.82 -5.27
N ARG A 292 8.92 -19.03 -5.77
CA ARG A 292 8.02 -19.76 -6.67
C ARG A 292 6.68 -20.06 -6.00
N LYS A 293 6.68 -20.44 -4.71
CA LYS A 293 5.45 -20.68 -3.94
C LYS A 293 4.59 -19.41 -3.85
N LEU A 294 5.16 -18.26 -3.47
CA LEU A 294 4.42 -17.00 -3.38
C LEU A 294 3.88 -16.54 -4.75
N ARG A 295 4.68 -16.64 -5.82
CA ARG A 295 4.22 -16.28 -7.18
C ARG A 295 3.11 -17.20 -7.69
N ARG A 296 3.09 -18.48 -7.30
CA ARG A 296 1.96 -19.38 -7.58
C ARG A 296 0.68 -18.96 -6.83
N LEU A 297 0.81 -18.38 -5.63
CA LEU A 297 -0.36 -17.85 -4.90
C LEU A 297 -0.93 -16.60 -5.59
N ALA A 298 -0.09 -15.79 -6.24
CA ALA A 298 -0.53 -14.60 -6.98
C ALA A 298 -1.55 -14.91 -8.11
N THR A 299 -1.57 -16.14 -8.62
CA THR A 299 -2.54 -16.59 -9.64
C THR A 299 -3.81 -17.18 -9.04
N ARG A 300 -3.85 -17.38 -7.72
CA ARG A 300 -4.94 -18.03 -6.98
C ARG A 300 -5.83 -17.01 -6.29
N LEU A 301 -6.83 -16.50 -7.00
CA LEU A 301 -7.81 -15.56 -6.43
C LEU A 301 -8.68 -16.19 -5.33
N ASP A 302 -8.73 -17.51 -5.17
CA ASP A 302 -9.38 -18.19 -4.04
C ASP A 302 -8.59 -18.06 -2.73
N GLN A 303 -7.32 -17.66 -2.80
CA GLN A 303 -6.43 -17.48 -1.66
C GLN A 303 -6.21 -16.01 -1.28
N HIS A 304 -6.84 -15.08 -1.99
CA HIS A 304 -6.72 -13.65 -1.71
C HIS A 304 -7.33 -13.30 -0.33
N PRO A 305 -6.86 -12.25 0.39
CA PRO A 305 -7.43 -11.79 1.65
C PRO A 305 -8.96 -11.58 1.65
N LEU A 306 -9.51 -11.12 0.51
CA LEU A 306 -10.95 -10.93 0.31
C LEU A 306 -11.71 -12.18 -0.16
N ALA A 307 -11.01 -13.29 -0.42
CA ALA A 307 -11.62 -14.51 -0.91
C ALA A 307 -12.51 -15.17 0.15
N GLY A 308 -13.75 -15.49 -0.21
CA GLY A 308 -14.75 -16.07 0.68
C GLY A 308 -15.50 -15.03 1.53
N LEU A 309 -14.88 -13.90 1.86
CA LEU A 309 -15.51 -12.84 2.66
C LEU A 309 -16.62 -12.11 1.87
N LEU A 310 -16.36 -11.82 0.60
CA LEU A 310 -17.29 -11.12 -0.28
C LEU A 310 -18.21 -12.07 -1.08
N ALA A 311 -18.20 -13.37 -0.77
CA ALA A 311 -19.02 -14.37 -1.47
C ALA A 311 -20.50 -14.38 -1.02
N ARG A 312 -20.84 -13.69 0.07
CA ARG A 312 -22.23 -13.57 0.51
C ARG A 312 -23.00 -12.62 -0.41
N PRO A 313 -24.14 -13.02 -0.99
CA PRO A 313 -24.94 -12.13 -1.82
C PRO A 313 -25.44 -10.96 -0.96
N SER A 314 -24.90 -9.77 -1.21
CA SER A 314 -25.45 -8.53 -0.67
C SER A 314 -26.86 -8.33 -1.24
N ARG A 315 -27.85 -8.00 -0.37
CA ARG A 315 -29.13 -7.44 -0.82
C ARG A 315 -28.86 -6.31 -1.84
N PRO A 316 -29.62 -6.23 -2.94
CA PRO A 316 -29.39 -5.21 -3.95
C PRO A 316 -29.63 -3.83 -3.34
N ALA A 317 -28.59 -3.02 -3.24
CA ALA A 317 -28.75 -1.60 -3.03
C ALA A 317 -29.03 -0.95 -4.39
N SER A 318 -30.14 -0.23 -4.50
CA SER A 318 -30.40 0.63 -5.65
C SER A 318 -29.32 1.71 -5.69
N ALA A 319 -28.55 1.75 -6.78
CA ALA A 319 -27.58 2.82 -7.01
C ALA A 319 -28.34 4.12 -7.33
N ASP A 320 -28.15 5.17 -6.53
CA ASP A 320 -28.61 6.52 -6.87
C ASP A 320 -27.46 7.27 -7.55
N ALA A 321 -27.39 7.18 -8.89
CA ALA A 321 -26.45 7.94 -9.71
C ALA A 321 -26.57 9.46 -9.47
N GLY A 322 -27.75 9.93 -9.04
CA GLY A 322 -27.98 11.32 -8.64
C GLY A 322 -27.14 11.76 -7.44
N LEU A 323 -26.71 10.84 -6.57
CA LEU A 323 -25.83 11.19 -5.44
C LEU A 323 -24.42 11.60 -5.90
N VAL A 324 -23.85 10.90 -6.90
CA VAL A 324 -22.52 11.23 -7.44
C VAL A 324 -22.55 12.58 -8.15
N LEU A 325 -23.59 12.83 -8.94
CA LEU A 325 -23.77 14.10 -9.65
C LEU A 325 -23.97 15.28 -8.69
N ARG A 326 -24.82 15.11 -7.66
CA ARG A 326 -25.06 16.14 -6.63
C ARG A 326 -23.77 16.49 -5.87
N ARG A 327 -22.90 15.52 -5.60
CA ARG A 327 -21.60 15.74 -4.96
C ARG A 327 -20.64 16.56 -5.81
N LEU A 328 -20.56 16.26 -7.10
CA LEU A 328 -19.73 17.02 -8.02
C LEU A 328 -20.20 18.48 -8.08
N GLN A 329 -21.52 18.67 -8.18
CA GLN A 329 -22.15 20.00 -8.21
C GLN A 329 -21.93 20.79 -6.91
N ASP A 330 -22.07 20.15 -5.75
CA ASP A 330 -21.86 20.81 -4.46
C ASP A 330 -20.38 21.15 -4.19
N THR A 331 -19.44 20.29 -4.61
CA THR A 331 -18.01 20.62 -4.55
C THR A 331 -17.67 21.78 -5.49
N LEU A 332 -18.21 21.79 -6.71
CA LEU A 332 -18.01 22.90 -7.66
C LEU A 332 -18.57 24.23 -7.12
N LYS A 333 -19.70 24.21 -6.40
CA LYS A 333 -20.27 25.40 -5.73
C LYS A 333 -19.40 25.93 -4.60
N ARG A 334 -18.62 25.08 -3.93
CA ARG A 334 -17.76 25.45 -2.78
C ARG A 334 -16.37 25.96 -3.17
N GLY A 335 -16.05 25.98 -4.46
CA GLY A 335 -14.80 26.50 -5.00
C GLY A 335 -13.70 25.44 -5.20
N PRO A 336 -12.77 25.65 -6.14
CA PRO A 336 -11.79 24.67 -6.61
C PRO A 336 -10.73 24.25 -5.55
N GLU A 337 -10.62 24.96 -4.44
CA GLU A 337 -9.65 24.64 -3.38
C GLU A 337 -10.09 23.47 -2.47
N ALA A 338 -11.36 23.05 -2.53
CA ALA A 338 -11.96 22.10 -1.59
C ALA A 338 -11.87 20.60 -1.99
N ALA A 339 -10.85 20.21 -2.76
CA ALA A 339 -10.52 18.83 -3.18
C ALA A 339 -11.21 18.24 -4.44
N PRO A 340 -11.11 18.85 -5.64
CA PRO A 340 -11.95 18.43 -6.76
C PRO A 340 -11.25 17.55 -7.82
N ALA A 341 -9.91 17.55 -7.95
CA ALA A 341 -9.23 16.73 -8.96
C ALA A 341 -9.44 15.21 -8.75
N ARG A 342 -9.46 14.77 -7.49
CA ARG A 342 -9.45 13.33 -7.14
C ARG A 342 -10.83 12.67 -7.14
N VAL A 343 -11.88 13.41 -6.78
CA VAL A 343 -13.27 12.93 -6.91
C VAL A 343 -13.65 12.78 -8.39
N VAL A 344 -13.13 13.69 -9.22
CA VAL A 344 -13.25 13.63 -10.68
C VAL A 344 -12.47 12.43 -11.23
N GLU A 345 -11.21 12.21 -10.81
CA GLU A 345 -10.42 11.02 -11.19
C GLU A 345 -11.16 9.71 -10.88
N ASP A 346 -11.62 9.52 -9.64
CA ASP A 346 -12.34 8.30 -9.23
C ASP A 346 -13.65 8.13 -10.01
N ALA A 347 -14.40 9.22 -10.26
CA ALA A 347 -15.64 9.17 -11.04
C ALA A 347 -15.39 8.76 -12.51
N LEU A 348 -14.29 9.23 -13.12
CA LEU A 348 -13.93 8.94 -14.51
C LEU A 348 -13.31 7.55 -14.70
N LEU A 349 -12.51 7.10 -13.73
CA LEU A 349 -11.81 5.81 -13.76
C LEU A 349 -12.67 4.63 -13.30
N HIS A 350 -13.65 4.87 -12.41
CA HIS A 350 -14.36 3.80 -11.71
C HIS A 350 -15.89 3.88 -11.76
N GLY A 351 -16.47 5.00 -12.23
CA GLY A 351 -17.91 5.17 -12.36
C GLY A 351 -18.47 4.72 -13.72
N ARG A 352 -19.63 4.05 -13.73
CA ARG A 352 -20.49 3.93 -14.92
C ARG A 352 -21.27 5.25 -15.10
N LEU A 353 -20.57 6.33 -15.43
CA LEU A 353 -21.23 7.56 -15.84
C LEU A 353 -21.92 7.32 -17.19
N SER A 354 -23.10 7.90 -17.39
CA SER A 354 -23.64 8.02 -18.73
C SER A 354 -22.67 8.85 -19.59
N LYS A 355 -22.76 8.72 -20.92
CA LYS A 355 -21.91 9.51 -21.82
C LYS A 355 -22.03 11.02 -21.53
N ASP A 356 -23.26 11.49 -21.28
CA ASP A 356 -23.55 12.90 -21.01
C ASP A 356 -23.00 13.34 -19.64
N ASP A 357 -23.12 12.52 -18.60
CA ASP A 357 -22.56 12.83 -17.28
C ASP A 357 -21.03 12.86 -17.31
N ARG A 358 -20.41 11.97 -18.10
CA ARG A 358 -18.96 11.91 -18.28
C ARG A 358 -18.45 13.16 -18.98
N ALA A 359 -19.09 13.58 -20.07
CA ALA A 359 -18.77 14.81 -20.78
C ALA A 359 -18.93 16.04 -19.87
N ALA A 360 -19.98 16.09 -19.04
CA ALA A 360 -20.19 17.16 -18.07
C ALA A 360 -19.09 17.21 -16.99
N VAL A 361 -18.67 16.05 -16.46
CA VAL A 361 -17.57 15.94 -15.48
C VAL A 361 -16.25 16.41 -16.08
N LEU A 362 -15.91 15.95 -17.29
CA LEU A 362 -14.68 16.35 -17.99
C LEU A 362 -14.63 17.85 -18.27
N LYS A 363 -15.74 18.42 -18.77
CA LYS A 363 -15.86 19.86 -19.04
C LYS A 363 -15.74 20.70 -17.77
N ALA A 364 -16.34 20.24 -16.66
CA ALA A 364 -16.22 20.89 -15.37
C ALA A 364 -14.78 20.84 -14.81
N ALA A 365 -14.10 19.71 -14.96
CA ALA A 365 -12.72 19.52 -14.52
C ALA A 365 -11.73 20.41 -15.29
N ALA A 366 -11.87 20.46 -16.62
CA ALA A 366 -11.10 21.34 -17.48
C ALA A 366 -11.31 22.82 -17.13
N LYS A 367 -12.57 23.26 -16.98
CA LYS A 367 -12.90 24.65 -16.59
C LYS A 367 -12.30 25.04 -15.24
N ALA A 368 -12.19 24.09 -14.30
CA ALA A 368 -11.62 24.32 -12.98
C ALA A 368 -10.08 24.17 -12.93
N LYS A 369 -9.41 23.90 -14.06
CA LYS A 369 -7.95 23.67 -14.16
C LYS A 369 -7.43 22.57 -13.21
N LEU A 370 -8.21 21.50 -13.01
CA LEU A 370 -7.94 20.47 -12.00
C LEU A 370 -7.05 19.33 -12.48
N LEU A 371 -6.05 19.64 -13.30
CA LEU A 371 -5.24 18.64 -14.00
C LEU A 371 -4.17 18.07 -13.07
N THR A 372 -4.49 16.97 -12.40
CA THR A 372 -3.51 16.10 -11.73
C THR A 372 -2.96 15.07 -12.70
N GLY A 373 -1.78 14.51 -12.40
CA GLY A 373 -1.16 13.47 -13.23
C GLY A 373 -2.07 12.26 -13.46
N GLY A 374 -2.85 11.84 -12.46
CA GLY A 374 -3.81 10.74 -12.60
C GLY A 374 -5.03 11.09 -13.47
N LEU A 375 -5.45 12.36 -13.52
CA LEU A 375 -6.56 12.83 -14.34
C LEU A 375 -6.14 12.87 -15.81
N ILE A 376 -4.92 13.31 -16.09
CA ILE A 376 -4.33 13.27 -17.42
C ILE A 376 -4.21 11.81 -17.89
N GLU A 377 -3.77 10.89 -17.03
CA GLU A 377 -3.70 9.46 -17.32
C GLU A 377 -5.10 8.87 -17.60
N ALA A 378 -6.10 9.20 -16.78
CA ALA A 378 -7.49 8.78 -16.98
C ALA A 378 -8.09 9.29 -18.29
N ILE A 379 -7.83 10.56 -18.64
CA ILE A 379 -8.26 11.19 -19.89
C ILE A 379 -7.54 10.53 -21.08
N GLY A 380 -6.24 10.26 -20.96
CA GLY A 380 -5.46 9.54 -21.97
C GLY A 380 -6.02 8.16 -22.26
N VAL A 381 -6.27 7.34 -21.23
CA VAL A 381 -6.88 6.01 -21.38
C VAL A 381 -8.26 6.07 -22.05
N ALA A 382 -9.07 7.07 -21.74
CA ALA A 382 -10.38 7.26 -22.38
C ALA A 382 -10.25 7.72 -23.84
N ALA A 383 -9.30 8.61 -24.13
CA ALA A 383 -9.00 9.10 -25.48
C ALA A 383 -8.49 7.96 -26.38
N ASP A 384 -7.59 7.10 -25.88
CA ASP A 384 -7.07 5.93 -26.59
C ASP A 384 -8.17 4.90 -26.90
N ALA A 385 -9.24 4.87 -26.10
CA ALA A 385 -10.43 4.05 -26.34
C ALA A 385 -11.41 4.68 -27.36
N GLY A 386 -11.08 5.83 -27.94
CA GLY A 386 -11.90 6.52 -28.94
C GLY A 386 -13.02 7.40 -28.36
N ASP A 387 -12.96 7.77 -27.08
CA ASP A 387 -13.93 8.68 -26.47
C ASP A 387 -13.69 10.11 -26.97
N GLY A 388 -14.50 10.58 -27.93
CA GLY A 388 -14.34 11.87 -28.59
C GLY A 388 -14.34 13.08 -27.66
N ASP A 389 -15.07 13.01 -26.53
CA ASP A 389 -15.06 14.09 -25.52
C ASP A 389 -13.74 14.11 -24.74
N ALA A 390 -13.18 12.94 -24.44
CA ALA A 390 -11.86 12.83 -23.81
C ALA A 390 -10.74 13.29 -24.76
N VAL A 391 -10.83 12.97 -26.06
CA VAL A 391 -9.89 13.46 -27.09
C VAL A 391 -9.91 15.00 -27.17
N ALA A 392 -11.10 15.60 -27.20
CA ALA A 392 -11.23 17.06 -27.25
C ALA A 392 -10.67 17.74 -25.99
N VAL A 393 -10.92 17.15 -24.81
CA VAL A 393 -10.41 17.66 -23.54
C VAL A 393 -8.88 17.52 -23.46
N LEU A 394 -8.32 16.40 -23.91
CA LEU A 394 -6.88 16.18 -23.96
C LEU A 394 -6.18 17.17 -24.90
N ALA A 395 -6.78 17.43 -26.07
CA ALA A 395 -6.28 18.42 -27.03
C ALA A 395 -6.30 19.84 -26.45
N GLN A 396 -7.36 20.21 -25.73
CA GLN A 396 -7.43 21.51 -25.04
C GLN A 396 -6.36 21.62 -23.95
N ILE A 397 -6.13 20.56 -23.17
CA ILE A 397 -5.07 20.51 -22.15
C ILE A 397 -3.69 20.70 -22.80
N GLN A 398 -3.42 20.00 -23.90
CA GLN A 398 -2.15 20.11 -24.62
C GLN A 398 -1.93 21.54 -25.15
N ALA A 399 -2.97 22.16 -25.71
CA ALA A 399 -2.93 23.55 -26.18
C ALA A 399 -2.71 24.55 -25.06
N ASP A 400 -3.41 24.42 -23.92
CA ASP A 400 -3.32 25.34 -22.78
C ASP A 400 -1.96 25.28 -22.06
N HIS A 401 -1.24 24.16 -22.20
CA HIS A 401 0.04 23.90 -21.52
C HIS A 401 1.26 23.86 -22.45
N GLY A 402 1.08 24.08 -23.77
CA GLY A 402 2.17 24.03 -24.74
C GLY A 402 2.86 22.68 -24.82
N LEU A 403 2.13 21.59 -24.57
CA LEU A 403 2.67 20.23 -24.65
C LEU A 403 2.63 19.77 -26.11
N GLU A 404 3.77 19.31 -26.66
CA GLU A 404 3.78 18.67 -27.97
C GLU A 404 2.87 17.44 -27.97
N THR A 405 2.18 17.21 -29.10
CA THR A 405 1.26 16.09 -29.27
C THR A 405 1.96 14.77 -28.99
N TYR A 406 1.58 14.09 -27.91
CA TYR A 406 2.00 12.71 -27.64
C TYR A 406 1.49 11.83 -28.79
N PRO A 407 2.34 11.15 -29.58
CA PRO A 407 1.86 10.18 -30.54
C PRO A 407 1.34 8.96 -29.77
N ALA A 408 0.11 8.53 -30.06
CA ALA A 408 -0.58 7.42 -29.39
C ALA A 408 0.09 6.04 -29.55
N THR A 409 1.27 5.95 -30.17
CA THR A 409 2.02 4.71 -30.35
C THR A 409 3.52 4.97 -30.35
N ALA A 410 4.18 4.78 -29.21
CA ALA A 410 5.65 4.71 -29.15
C ALA A 410 6.06 3.41 -28.45
N THR A 411 6.34 2.38 -29.25
CA THR A 411 7.05 1.17 -28.82
C THR A 411 8.52 1.52 -28.57
N ALA A 412 9.06 0.98 -27.48
CA ALA A 412 10.40 1.27 -26.98
C ALA A 412 11.50 0.87 -27.97
N ALA A 413 12.30 1.84 -28.40
CA ALA A 413 13.61 1.59 -29.00
C ALA A 413 14.64 1.34 -27.89
N ALA A 414 15.41 0.27 -28.03
CA ALA A 414 16.43 -0.16 -27.07
C ALA A 414 17.58 0.86 -26.98
N VAL A 415 17.85 1.34 -25.78
CA VAL A 415 19.05 2.14 -25.45
C VAL A 415 20.13 1.16 -24.98
N SER A 416 21.29 1.16 -25.66
CA SER A 416 22.45 0.38 -25.25
C SER A 416 23.02 0.88 -23.91
N PRO A 417 23.44 -0.02 -23.00
CA PRO A 417 23.99 0.38 -21.71
C PRO A 417 25.36 1.05 -21.87
N PRO A 418 25.69 2.07 -21.04
CA PRO A 418 26.99 2.71 -21.07
C PRO A 418 28.10 1.78 -20.54
N GLU A 419 29.28 1.89 -21.11
CA GLU A 419 30.48 1.18 -20.66
C GLU A 419 30.85 1.53 -19.22
N ALA A 420 31.22 0.51 -18.44
CA ALA A 420 31.57 0.62 -17.04
C ALA A 420 32.94 1.30 -16.85
N GLY A 421 32.98 2.63 -16.90
CA GLY A 421 34.12 3.44 -16.49
C GLY A 421 34.16 3.65 -14.98
N ALA A 422 35.33 3.44 -14.36
CA ALA A 422 35.58 3.54 -12.92
C ALA A 422 35.54 4.99 -12.39
N ASN A 423 34.36 5.61 -12.36
CA ASN A 423 34.13 6.84 -11.59
C ASN A 423 33.50 6.47 -10.25
N ARG A 424 34.30 6.50 -9.17
CA ARG A 424 33.78 6.39 -7.81
C ARG A 424 32.90 7.60 -7.52
N ALA A 425 31.59 7.39 -7.48
CA ALA A 425 30.64 8.41 -7.06
C ALA A 425 31.04 8.93 -5.65
N PRO A 426 30.96 10.25 -5.40
CA PRO A 426 31.29 10.82 -4.11
C PRO A 426 30.44 10.17 -3.00
N LYS A 427 31.07 9.92 -1.84
CA LYS A 427 30.38 9.37 -0.67
C LYS A 427 29.22 10.31 -0.29
N PRO A 428 27.96 9.84 -0.22
CA PRO A 428 26.83 10.70 0.08
C PRO A 428 26.96 11.17 1.51
N THR A 429 26.75 12.47 1.69
CA THR A 429 26.40 13.02 2.98
C THR A 429 24.98 12.57 3.31
N PHE A 430 24.84 11.59 4.19
CA PHE A 430 23.54 11.21 4.72
C PHE A 430 22.94 12.43 5.45
N PRO A 431 21.66 12.79 5.22
CA PRO A 431 21.04 13.89 5.95
C PRO A 431 21.13 13.63 7.46
N GLN A 432 21.74 14.54 8.22
CA GLN A 432 21.76 14.49 9.70
C GLN A 432 20.34 14.39 10.30
N ALA A 433 19.30 14.77 9.54
CA ALA A 433 17.90 14.62 9.91
C ALA A 433 17.43 13.16 10.05
N LEU A 434 18.11 12.18 9.42
CA LEU A 434 17.80 10.75 9.57
C LEU A 434 18.44 10.11 10.81
N THR A 435 19.47 10.75 11.38
CA THR A 435 20.22 10.25 12.54
C THR A 435 19.73 10.84 13.87
N GLN A 436 18.93 11.92 13.85
CA GLN A 436 18.32 12.46 15.05
C GLN A 436 17.09 11.64 15.44
N ALA A 437 17.30 10.59 16.24
CA ALA A 437 16.21 9.96 16.95
C ALA A 437 15.49 11.03 17.78
N PRO A 438 14.15 11.20 17.67
CA PRO A 438 13.44 12.11 18.55
C PRO A 438 13.70 11.68 19.99
N LYS A 439 14.03 12.64 20.87
CA LYS A 439 14.12 12.37 22.31
C LYS A 439 12.85 11.62 22.73
N PRO A 440 12.96 10.45 23.40
CA PRO A 440 11.78 9.71 23.80
C PRO A 440 10.87 10.65 24.60
N ALA A 441 9.60 10.71 24.23
CA ALA A 441 8.63 11.48 24.99
C ALA A 441 8.68 11.02 26.46
N PRO A 442 8.80 11.94 27.44
CA PRO A 442 8.86 11.55 28.84
C PRO A 442 7.64 10.69 29.17
N GLY A 443 7.87 9.46 29.65
CA GLY A 443 6.82 8.51 30.03
C GLY A 443 6.61 7.29 29.12
N ARG A 444 7.27 7.17 27.96
CA ARG A 444 7.25 5.91 27.20
C ARG A 444 8.22 4.89 27.82
N ARG A 445 7.69 3.89 28.54
CA ARG A 445 8.45 2.69 28.94
C ARG A 445 9.01 2.04 27.67
N ARG A 446 10.32 1.70 27.68
CA ARG A 446 10.91 0.85 26.64
C ARG A 446 10.08 -0.43 26.58
N LEU A 447 9.62 -0.83 25.38
CA LEU A 447 9.00 -2.14 25.19
C LEU A 447 9.96 -3.20 25.74
N PRO A 448 9.48 -4.18 26.53
CA PRO A 448 10.33 -5.29 26.94
C PRO A 448 10.87 -5.94 25.66
N ARG A 449 12.20 -6.17 25.62
CA ARG A 449 12.80 -6.92 24.52
C ARG A 449 12.08 -8.28 24.47
N PRO A 450 11.56 -8.72 23.31
CA PRO A 450 11.03 -10.06 23.20
C PRO A 450 12.15 -11.02 23.60
N ARG A 451 11.91 -11.80 24.66
CA ARG A 451 12.76 -12.95 24.96
C ARG A 451 12.45 -13.97 23.88
N LEU A 452 13.38 -14.17 22.95
CA LEU A 452 13.32 -15.34 22.08
C LEU A 452 13.39 -16.60 22.96
N PRO A 453 12.62 -17.65 22.66
CA PRO A 453 12.68 -18.92 23.38
C PRO A 453 14.06 -19.57 23.29
#